data_AF-A0AAZ3PY68-F1
#
_entry.id   AF-A0AAZ3PY68-F1
#
_cell.length_a   1.000
_cell.length_b   1.000
_cell.length_c   1.000
_cell.angle_alpha   90.00
_cell.angle_beta   90.00
_cell.angle_gamma   90.00
#
_symmetry.space_group_name_H-M   'P 1'
#
loop_
_entity.id
_entity.type
_entity.pdbx_description
1 polymer ?
#
loop_
_entity_poly.entity_id
_entity_poly.type
_entity_poly.pdbx_seq_one_letter_code
_entity_poly.pdbx_strand_id
1 'polypeptide(L)'
;GNSLYQESLYYLSSYGTHLALVSFLMRHDNMKDALQHLLSKECPEEVFLEGVLQPCLERGRLGMLQGLLETLDPGLEVCSRYLLSSCQLLQRRGHFHTLYQLQQFMMDHVRAAMTCIRFFTHGVVSYVQLGDQRRWLVRAKEHLRTYLQEQQGTRTNSTNRKKSTSNSFRKKMSSSDVSRHMNTIELQLEVTRFLHHCETSSSTATPSASSSTPPTLFGPSAMKIDVACKVMLGGKNIEEGFGIAYRVIQDFQLEALTVYVRAGQRLVRQRQYRAVRQLLKCVGESGTATKNDCDVIILSCVSIADKGAPQSLSNLSVYHLSVVGKIVILE
;
A
#
# COMPACT_ATOMS: atom_id res chain seq x y z
N GLY A 1 37.19 20.61 34.78
CA GLY A 1 35.99 20.07 34.12
C GLY A 1 34.84 21.05 34.14
N ASN A 2 34.26 21.31 35.31
CA ASN A 2 32.99 22.05 35.43
C ASN A 2 33.08 23.55 35.04
N SER A 3 34.19 24.26 35.33
CA SER A 3 34.30 25.69 34.97
C SER A 3 34.44 25.90 33.46
N LEU A 4 35.24 25.09 32.76
CA LEU A 4 35.37 25.14 31.30
C LEU A 4 34.06 24.77 30.59
N TYR A 5 33.27 23.85 31.14
CA TYR A 5 31.93 23.53 30.64
C TYR A 5 31.01 24.75 30.75
N GLN A 6 30.95 25.38 31.92
CA GLN A 6 30.12 26.56 32.16
C GLN A 6 30.55 27.75 31.29
N GLU A 7 31.85 27.97 31.15
CA GLU A 7 32.41 29.01 30.30
C GLU A 7 32.09 28.74 28.82
N SER A 8 32.27 27.51 28.34
CA SER A 8 31.91 27.12 26.98
C SER A 8 30.40 27.30 26.73
N LEU A 9 29.56 26.93 27.69
CA LEU A 9 28.11 27.10 27.61
C LEU A 9 27.72 28.58 27.57
N TYR A 10 28.39 29.42 28.36
CA TYR A 10 28.19 30.87 28.35
C TYR A 10 28.56 31.48 26.99
N TYR A 11 29.72 31.13 26.43
CA TYR A 11 30.11 31.64 25.12
C TYR A 11 29.18 31.15 24.00
N LEU A 12 28.81 29.87 24.01
CA LEU A 12 27.89 29.32 23.01
C LEU A 12 26.47 29.90 23.13
N SER A 13 25.98 30.16 24.34
CA SER A 13 24.67 30.79 24.52
C SER A 13 24.65 32.27 24.15
N SER A 14 25.77 32.97 24.31
CA SER A 14 25.87 34.40 24.03
C SER A 14 26.19 34.71 22.56
N TYR A 15 27.02 33.88 21.91
CA TYR A 15 27.59 34.18 20.59
C TYR A 15 27.51 33.02 19.59
N GLY A 16 27.19 31.81 20.05
CA GLY A 16 27.16 30.62 19.19
C GLY A 16 25.90 30.53 18.33
N THR A 17 25.96 29.71 17.28
CA THR A 17 24.76 29.35 16.52
C THR A 17 23.89 28.38 17.33
N HIS A 18 22.59 28.36 17.05
CA HIS A 18 21.68 27.39 17.68
C HIS A 18 22.16 25.94 17.51
N LEU A 19 22.68 25.60 16.32
CA LEU A 19 23.23 24.27 16.04
C LEU A 19 24.47 23.96 16.89
N ALA A 20 25.39 24.92 17.05
CA ALA A 20 26.59 24.72 17.86
C ALA A 20 26.24 24.48 19.34
N LEU A 21 25.32 25.27 19.89
CA LEU A 21 24.85 25.12 21.27
C LEU A 21 24.10 23.79 21.47
N VAL A 22 23.14 23.46 20.59
CA VAL A 22 22.39 22.20 20.65
C VAL A 22 23.34 21.00 20.54
N SER A 23 24.26 21.02 19.59
CA SER A 23 25.25 19.95 19.42
C SER A 23 26.19 19.83 20.60
N PHE A 24 26.55 20.94 21.25
CA PHE A 24 27.33 20.93 22.49
C PHE A 24 26.56 20.25 23.63
N LEU A 25 25.29 20.62 23.86
CA LEU A 25 24.45 20.02 24.88
C LEU A 25 24.25 18.51 24.64
N MET A 26 24.01 18.12 23.38
CA MET A 26 23.82 16.73 22.98
C MET A 26 25.09 15.87 23.14
N ARG A 27 26.28 16.45 23.00
CA ARG A 27 27.56 15.78 23.27
C ARG A 27 27.81 15.56 24.77
N HIS A 28 27.21 16.37 25.63
CA HIS A 28 27.31 16.28 27.09
C HIS A 28 26.08 15.61 27.72
N ASP A 29 25.33 14.83 26.94
CA ASP A 29 24.12 14.10 27.36
C ASP A 29 22.98 14.94 27.95
N ASN A 30 22.98 16.25 27.68
CA ASN A 30 21.97 17.20 28.12
C ASN A 30 20.88 17.40 27.05
N MET A 31 20.24 16.30 26.63
CA MET A 31 19.21 16.33 25.57
C MET A 31 17.99 17.16 25.97
N LYS A 32 17.59 17.14 27.25
CA LYS A 32 16.45 17.91 27.74
C LYS A 32 16.66 19.40 27.54
N ASP A 33 17.83 19.91 27.91
CA ASP A 33 18.16 21.33 27.78
C ASP A 33 18.29 21.73 26.31
N ALA A 34 18.84 20.83 25.47
CA ALA A 34 18.89 21.04 24.02
C ALA A 34 17.49 21.20 23.42
N LEU A 35 16.55 20.34 23.80
CA LEU A 35 15.15 20.42 23.37
C LEU A 35 14.44 21.66 23.90
N GLN A 36 14.66 22.03 25.17
CA GLN A 36 14.10 23.25 25.75
C GLN A 36 14.59 24.51 25.01
N HIS A 37 15.88 24.57 24.66
CA HIS A 37 16.41 25.67 23.84
C HIS A 37 15.76 25.70 22.44
N LEU A 38 15.68 24.55 21.76
CA LEU A 38 15.06 24.43 20.44
C LEU A 38 13.60 24.90 20.43
N LEU A 39 12.82 24.50 21.44
CA LEU A 39 11.40 24.84 21.55
C LEU A 39 11.22 26.31 21.95
N SER A 40 11.96 26.79 22.95
CA SER A 40 11.81 28.17 23.46
C SER A 40 12.30 29.24 22.49
N LYS A 41 13.32 28.95 21.69
CA LYS A 41 13.86 29.86 20.67
C LYS A 41 13.29 29.65 19.29
N GLU A 42 12.33 28.73 19.15
CA GLU A 42 11.70 28.39 17.88
C GLU A 42 12.72 28.14 16.75
N CYS A 43 13.77 27.36 17.03
CA CYS A 43 14.85 27.13 16.09
C CYS A 43 14.38 26.54 14.73
N PRO A 44 15.13 26.70 13.63
CA PRO A 44 14.82 26.05 12.36
C PRO A 44 14.83 24.52 12.46
N GLU A 45 14.07 23.84 11.59
CA GLU A 45 13.95 22.38 11.57
C GLU A 45 15.28 21.69 11.34
N GLU A 46 16.17 22.26 10.52
CA GLU A 46 17.50 21.74 10.25
C GLU A 46 18.34 21.60 11.53
N VAL A 47 18.20 22.54 12.47
CA VAL A 47 18.89 22.50 13.75
C VAL A 47 18.44 21.30 14.59
N PHE A 48 17.15 20.99 14.57
CA PHE A 48 16.62 19.79 15.23
C PHE A 48 17.08 18.51 14.51
N LEU A 49 17.00 18.49 13.17
CA LEU A 49 17.34 17.30 12.38
C LEU A 49 18.82 16.91 12.53
N GLU A 50 19.72 17.88 12.42
CA GLU A 50 21.16 17.67 12.49
C GLU A 50 21.66 17.60 13.94
N GLY A 51 21.21 18.51 14.78
CA GLY A 51 21.70 18.64 16.15
C GLY A 51 21.14 17.60 17.11
N VAL A 52 19.91 17.10 16.88
CA VAL A 52 19.21 16.19 17.81
C VAL A 52 18.84 14.87 17.16
N LEU A 53 18.02 14.88 16.10
CA LEU A 53 17.47 13.65 15.53
C LEU A 53 18.58 12.72 15.05
N GLN A 54 19.49 13.21 14.20
CA GLN A 54 20.55 12.37 13.63
C GLN A 54 21.43 11.72 14.72
N PRO A 55 21.97 12.47 15.70
CA PRO A 55 22.70 11.86 16.82
C PRO A 55 21.88 10.87 17.64
N CYS A 56 20.56 11.09 17.79
CA CYS A 56 19.68 10.14 18.45
C CYS A 56 19.50 8.85 17.64
N LEU A 57 19.41 8.94 16.32
CA LEU A 57 19.32 7.76 15.45
C LEU A 57 20.62 6.95 15.48
N GLU A 58 21.76 7.61 15.33
CA GLU A 58 23.09 6.98 15.34
C GLU A 58 23.38 6.27 16.67
N ARG A 59 22.89 6.81 17.79
CA ARG A 59 23.09 6.24 19.14
C ARG A 59 21.94 5.36 19.63
N GLY A 60 20.91 5.10 18.82
CA GLY A 60 19.74 4.32 19.22
C GLY A 60 18.89 4.96 20.33
N ARG A 61 18.93 6.29 20.50
CA ARG A 61 18.25 7.05 21.55
C ARG A 61 16.89 7.64 21.14
N LEU A 62 16.27 7.11 20.08
CA LEU A 62 14.99 7.63 19.59
C LEU A 62 13.87 7.55 20.64
N GLY A 63 13.80 6.47 21.42
CA GLY A 63 12.79 6.33 22.49
C GLY A 63 12.97 7.36 23.60
N MET A 64 14.22 7.69 23.97
CA MET A 64 14.52 8.74 24.94
C MET A 64 14.12 10.12 24.41
N LEU A 65 14.42 10.41 23.14
CA LEU A 65 13.99 11.63 22.46
C LEU A 65 12.45 11.76 22.48
N GLN A 66 11.73 10.68 22.14
CA GLN A 66 10.26 10.64 22.16
C GLN A 66 9.72 10.94 23.56
N GLY A 67 10.23 10.27 24.60
CA GLY A 67 9.79 10.51 25.98
C GLY A 67 10.06 11.93 26.48
N LEU A 68 11.19 12.53 26.09
CA LEU A 68 11.49 13.92 26.44
C LEU A 68 10.59 14.91 25.70
N LEU A 69 10.31 14.68 24.41
CA LEU A 69 9.38 15.51 23.65
C LEU A 69 7.97 15.45 24.25
N GLU A 70 7.48 14.26 24.60
CA GLU A 70 6.19 14.08 25.27
C GLU A 70 6.15 14.73 26.67
N THR A 71 7.28 14.72 27.39
CA THR A 71 7.39 15.42 28.70
C THR A 71 7.33 16.94 28.54
N LEU A 72 7.98 17.48 27.51
CA LEU A 72 8.08 18.93 27.28
C LEU A 72 6.84 19.50 26.56
N ASP A 73 6.21 18.69 25.71
CA ASP A 73 5.05 19.05 24.89
C ASP A 73 4.11 17.83 24.77
N PRO A 74 3.28 17.54 25.79
CA PRO A 74 2.42 16.34 25.81
C PRO A 74 1.42 16.24 24.66
N GLY A 75 1.08 17.38 24.03
CA GLY A 75 0.22 17.41 22.84
C GLY A 75 0.97 17.29 21.52
N LEU A 76 2.31 17.35 21.56
CA LEU A 76 3.21 17.40 20.40
C LEU A 76 2.88 18.55 19.42
N GLU A 77 2.22 19.62 19.88
CA GLU A 77 1.75 20.70 19.01
C GLU A 77 2.90 21.62 18.61
N VAL A 78 3.76 21.99 19.57
CA VAL A 78 4.91 22.89 19.35
C VAL A 78 6.01 22.16 18.60
N CYS A 79 6.29 20.92 18.97
CA CYS A 79 7.32 20.10 18.32
C CYS A 79 6.84 19.45 17.01
N SER A 80 5.56 19.61 16.63
CA SER A 80 4.97 18.98 15.44
C SER A 80 5.78 19.24 14.16
N ARG A 81 6.25 20.47 13.93
CA ARG A 81 7.06 20.82 12.75
C ARG A 81 8.36 20.02 12.66
N TYR A 82 9.03 19.80 13.79
CA TYR A 82 10.24 18.98 13.87
C TYR A 82 9.93 17.52 13.58
N LEU A 83 8.84 16.98 14.14
CA LEU A 83 8.40 15.60 13.92
C LEU A 83 7.99 15.37 12.46
N LEU A 84 7.33 16.34 11.83
CA LEU A 84 6.96 16.31 10.42
C LEU A 84 8.19 16.31 9.52
N SER A 85 9.16 17.20 9.77
CA SER A 85 10.42 17.25 9.02
C SER A 85 11.26 15.98 9.22
N SER A 86 11.21 15.39 10.42
CA SER A 86 11.82 14.09 10.70
C SER A 86 11.20 12.99 9.86
N CYS A 87 9.86 12.94 9.76
CA CYS A 87 9.17 12.00 8.89
C CYS A 87 9.59 12.15 7.42
N GLN A 88 9.70 13.39 6.93
CA GLN A 88 10.13 13.66 5.56
C GLN A 88 11.57 13.20 5.31
N LEU A 89 12.49 13.49 6.24
CA LEU A 89 13.89 13.05 6.16
C LEU A 89 13.99 11.52 6.14
N LEU A 90 13.30 10.83 7.06
CA LEU A 90 13.30 9.37 7.14
C LEU A 90 12.72 8.72 5.87
N GLN A 91 11.66 9.32 5.31
CA GLN A 91 11.09 8.87 4.04
C GLN A 91 12.08 9.04 2.87
N ARG A 92 12.77 10.18 2.78
CA ARG A 92 13.80 10.44 1.74
C ARG A 92 15.00 9.50 1.86
N ARG A 93 15.45 9.20 3.08
CA ARG A 93 16.57 8.27 3.36
C ARG A 93 16.19 6.79 3.29
N GLY A 94 14.90 6.49 3.19
CA GLY A 94 14.42 5.12 3.13
C GLY A 94 14.37 4.37 4.46
N HIS A 95 14.38 5.07 5.59
CA HIS A 95 14.35 4.48 6.94
C HIS A 95 12.91 4.22 7.41
N PHE A 96 12.21 3.31 6.73
CA PHE A 96 10.76 3.13 6.91
C PHE A 96 10.36 2.54 8.26
N HIS A 97 11.19 1.70 8.89
CA HIS A 97 10.90 1.18 10.23
C HIS A 97 10.92 2.29 11.28
N THR A 98 11.93 3.16 11.22
CA THR A 98 12.02 4.34 12.08
C THR A 98 10.91 5.35 11.78
N LEU A 99 10.58 5.55 10.50
CA LEU A 99 9.45 6.37 10.09
C LEU A 99 8.14 5.86 10.68
N TYR A 100 7.90 4.55 10.62
CA TYR A 100 6.71 3.92 11.18
C TYR A 100 6.64 4.11 12.69
N GLN A 101 7.74 3.86 13.41
CA GLN A 101 7.82 4.09 14.86
C GLN A 101 7.50 5.55 15.22
N LEU A 102 8.02 6.51 14.45
CA LEU A 102 7.76 7.93 14.68
C LEU A 102 6.29 8.29 14.40
N GLN A 103 5.69 7.75 13.34
CA GLN A 103 4.27 7.95 13.02
C GLN A 103 3.35 7.37 14.10
N GLN A 104 3.72 6.23 14.71
CA GLN A 104 2.99 5.66 15.84
C GLN A 104 3.07 6.55 17.07
N PHE A 105 4.26 7.06 17.41
CA PHE A 105 4.45 8.02 18.50
C PHE A 105 3.60 9.28 18.31
N MET A 106 3.56 9.81 17.09
CA MET A 106 2.73 10.96 16.71
C MET A 106 1.23 10.67 16.70
N MET A 107 0.84 9.40 16.85
CA MET A 107 -0.52 8.89 16.61
C MET A 107 -1.08 9.33 15.24
N ASP A 108 -0.22 9.43 14.22
CA ASP A 108 -0.63 9.70 12.84
C ASP A 108 -1.00 8.38 12.16
N HIS A 109 -2.18 7.88 12.52
CA HIS A 109 -2.72 6.60 12.06
C HIS A 109 -2.79 6.48 10.53
N VAL A 110 -3.11 7.57 9.82
CA VAL A 110 -3.20 7.56 8.35
C VAL A 110 -1.82 7.34 7.75
N ARG A 111 -0.78 8.08 8.19
CA ARG A 111 0.58 7.85 7.70
C ARG A 111 1.11 6.48 8.08
N ALA A 112 0.86 6.03 9.32
CA ALA A 112 1.24 4.71 9.80
C ALA A 112 0.63 3.58 8.94
N ALA A 113 -0.64 3.72 8.55
CA ALA A 113 -1.31 2.79 7.65
C ALA A 113 -0.66 2.74 6.25
N MET A 114 -0.32 3.89 5.68
CA MET A 114 0.36 3.95 4.36
C MET A 114 1.76 3.32 4.42
N THR A 115 2.50 3.53 5.51
CA THR A 115 3.80 2.88 5.71
C THR A 115 3.65 1.36 5.86
N CYS A 116 2.59 0.88 6.51
CA CYS A 116 2.28 -0.55 6.55
C CYS A 116 1.98 -1.14 5.16
N ILE A 117 1.21 -0.44 4.31
CA ILE A 117 0.98 -0.87 2.92
C ILE A 117 2.31 -0.95 2.16
N ARG A 118 3.22 0.01 2.40
CA ARG A 118 4.56 -0.02 1.82
C ARG A 118 5.38 -1.21 2.28
N PHE A 119 5.31 -1.59 3.55
CA PHE A 119 5.97 -2.80 4.05
C PHE A 119 5.42 -4.08 3.44
N PHE A 120 4.12 -4.12 3.10
CA PHE A 120 3.49 -5.27 2.44
C PHE A 120 4.00 -5.52 1.01
N THR A 121 4.45 -4.48 0.30
CA THR A 121 4.94 -4.62 -1.08
C THR A 121 6.47 -4.59 -1.20
N HIS A 122 7.17 -4.42 -0.08
CA HIS A 122 8.61 -4.18 -0.11
C HIS A 122 9.41 -5.47 -0.28
N GLY A 123 10.27 -5.50 -1.31
CA GLY A 123 11.24 -6.58 -1.54
C GLY A 123 10.62 -7.93 -1.92
N VAL A 124 9.34 -7.95 -2.30
CA VAL A 124 8.61 -9.17 -2.66
C VAL A 124 8.67 -9.45 -4.16
N VAL A 125 8.80 -10.74 -4.51
CA VAL A 125 8.84 -11.21 -5.91
C VAL A 125 7.74 -12.22 -6.26
N SER A 126 6.94 -12.67 -5.29
CA SER A 126 5.85 -13.63 -5.50
C SER A 126 4.66 -13.39 -4.58
N TYR A 127 3.51 -14.00 -4.87
CA TYR A 127 2.35 -13.95 -3.97
C TYR A 127 2.53 -14.84 -2.73
N VAL A 128 3.42 -15.83 -2.79
CA VAL A 128 3.89 -16.56 -1.60
C VAL A 128 4.48 -15.57 -0.58
N GLN A 129 5.45 -14.76 -1.01
CA GLN A 129 6.08 -13.76 -0.13
C GLN A 129 5.10 -12.65 0.31
N LEU A 130 4.18 -12.22 -0.57
CA LEU A 130 3.10 -11.31 -0.17
C LEU A 130 2.21 -11.91 0.93
N GLY A 131 1.93 -13.22 0.87
CA GLY A 131 1.18 -13.92 1.90
C GLY A 131 1.88 -13.90 3.25
N ASP A 132 3.21 -14.04 3.28
CA ASP A 132 4.01 -13.92 4.52
C ASP A 132 3.98 -12.50 5.10
N GLN A 133 3.86 -11.49 4.23
CA GLN A 133 3.79 -10.08 4.61
C GLN A 133 2.37 -9.60 4.95
N ARG A 134 1.35 -10.46 4.88
CA ARG A 134 -0.07 -10.11 5.05
C ARG A 134 -0.40 -9.44 6.38
N ARG A 135 0.40 -9.69 7.42
CA ARG A 135 0.31 -9.02 8.74
C ARG A 135 0.37 -7.50 8.65
N TRP A 136 1.08 -6.95 7.66
CA TRP A 136 1.19 -5.50 7.47
C TRP A 136 -0.12 -4.88 6.99
N LEU A 137 -0.88 -5.58 6.14
CA LEU A 137 -2.21 -5.13 5.74
C LEU A 137 -3.21 -5.17 6.89
N VAL A 138 -3.12 -6.18 7.75
CA VAL A 138 -3.92 -6.24 8.98
C VAL A 138 -3.64 -5.03 9.87
N ARG A 139 -2.36 -4.70 10.10
CA ARG A 139 -1.96 -3.50 10.86
C ARG A 139 -2.41 -2.20 10.19
N ALA A 140 -2.31 -2.10 8.86
CA ALA A 140 -2.79 -0.93 8.13
C ALA A 140 -4.29 -0.69 8.36
N LYS A 141 -5.09 -1.76 8.30
CA LYS A 141 -6.53 -1.70 8.57
C LYS A 141 -6.82 -1.28 10.02
N GLU A 142 -6.06 -1.79 10.98
CA GLU A 142 -6.20 -1.43 12.39
C GLU A 142 -5.98 0.07 12.62
N HIS A 143 -4.90 0.64 12.06
CA HIS A 143 -4.65 2.08 12.09
C HIS A 143 -5.81 2.89 11.52
N LEU A 144 -6.31 2.52 10.33
CA LEU A 144 -7.45 3.20 9.71
C LEU A 144 -8.74 3.08 10.53
N ARG A 145 -8.96 1.95 11.21
CA ARG A 145 -10.09 1.74 12.11
C ARG A 145 -10.01 2.65 13.33
N THR A 146 -8.84 2.72 13.97
CA THR A 146 -8.59 3.63 15.12
C THR A 146 -8.82 5.08 14.72
N TYR A 147 -8.34 5.48 13.53
CA TYR A 147 -8.57 6.82 12.98
C TYR A 147 -10.06 7.17 12.87
N LEU A 148 -10.88 6.26 12.33
CA LEU A 148 -12.33 6.48 12.21
C LEU A 148 -13.02 6.57 13.57
N GLN A 149 -12.61 5.76 14.54
CA GLN A 149 -13.16 5.79 15.90
C GLN A 149 -12.86 7.11 16.59
N GLU A 150 -11.63 7.63 16.47
CA GLU A 150 -11.24 8.95 16.99
C GLU A 150 -12.04 10.09 16.34
N GLN A 151 -12.24 10.03 15.02
CA GLN A 151 -13.08 11.02 14.32
C GLN A 151 -14.53 11.01 14.81
N GLN A 152 -15.12 9.83 15.05
CA GLN A 152 -16.51 9.70 15.50
C GLN A 152 -16.69 10.10 16.97
N GLY A 153 -15.78 9.69 17.85
CA GLY A 153 -15.81 10.05 19.27
C GLY A 153 -15.67 11.56 19.52
N THR A 154 -15.02 12.28 18.60
CA THR A 154 -14.94 13.74 18.62
C THR A 154 -16.27 14.41 18.23
N ARG A 155 -17.15 13.73 17.48
CA ARG A 155 -18.43 14.29 16.99
C ARG A 155 -19.60 14.05 17.94
N THR A 156 -19.59 12.97 18.73
CA THR A 156 -20.72 12.57 19.57
C THR A 156 -20.70 13.17 20.98
N ASN A 157 -19.54 13.60 21.49
CA ASN A 157 -19.39 14.15 22.85
C ASN A 157 -19.31 15.70 22.90
N SER A 158 -19.94 16.38 21.93
CA SER A 158 -19.91 17.84 21.75
C SER A 158 -20.52 18.66 22.90
N THR A 159 -21.10 18.05 23.94
CA THR A 159 -21.84 18.78 24.97
C THR A 159 -21.09 18.99 26.28
N ASN A 160 -19.96 18.32 26.59
CA ASN A 160 -19.31 18.58 27.90
C ASN A 160 -17.85 18.10 28.12
N ARG A 161 -16.95 18.15 27.12
CA ARG A 161 -15.50 17.98 27.40
C ARG A 161 -14.63 18.95 26.63
N LYS A 162 -13.66 19.53 27.35
CA LYS A 162 -12.56 20.39 26.86
C LYS A 162 -12.16 19.96 25.45
N LYS A 163 -12.31 20.88 24.50
CA LYS A 163 -11.70 20.92 23.16
C LYS A 163 -10.44 20.03 23.17
N SER A 164 -10.54 18.78 22.70
CA SER A 164 -9.34 17.97 22.53
C SER A 164 -8.52 18.71 21.49
N THR A 165 -7.43 19.30 21.95
CA THR A 165 -6.54 20.17 21.20
C THR A 165 -6.32 19.56 19.82
N SER A 166 -6.71 20.32 18.82
CA SER A 166 -6.76 19.88 17.43
C SER A 166 -5.33 19.59 16.99
N ASN A 167 -4.93 18.31 17.04
CA ASN A 167 -3.72 17.77 16.44
C ASN A 167 -3.72 17.98 14.92
N SER A 168 -3.58 19.23 14.48
CA SER A 168 -3.77 19.68 13.10
C SER A 168 -2.69 19.09 12.18
N PHE A 169 -1.53 18.77 12.75
CA PHE A 169 -0.38 18.21 12.04
C PHE A 169 -0.60 16.76 11.57
N ARG A 170 -1.49 16.00 12.23
CA ARG A 170 -1.80 14.61 11.85
C ARG A 170 -2.48 14.61 10.49
N LYS A 171 -2.10 13.68 9.62
CA LYS A 171 -2.70 13.58 8.29
C LYS A 171 -4.19 13.32 8.40
N LYS A 172 -4.99 14.22 7.83
CA LYS A 172 -6.45 14.08 7.75
C LYS A 172 -6.86 13.40 6.46
N MET A 173 -7.95 12.63 6.54
CA MET A 173 -8.58 11.97 5.41
C MET A 173 -10.10 11.92 5.66
N SER A 174 -10.89 12.00 4.59
CA SER A 174 -12.35 11.89 4.70
C SER A 174 -12.73 10.48 5.14
N SER A 175 -13.86 10.33 5.84
CA SER A 175 -14.35 9.01 6.27
C SER A 175 -14.62 8.09 5.08
N SER A 176 -15.12 8.64 3.96
CA SER A 176 -15.34 7.89 2.71
C SER A 176 -14.03 7.39 2.09
N ASP A 177 -12.98 8.20 2.07
CA ASP A 177 -11.69 7.77 1.55
C ASP A 177 -11.01 6.74 2.45
N VAL A 178 -11.13 6.87 3.78
CA VAL A 178 -10.63 5.86 4.71
C VAL A 178 -11.36 4.54 4.52
N SER A 179 -12.69 4.55 4.41
CA SER A 179 -13.48 3.35 4.11
C SER A 179 -13.07 2.72 2.77
N ARG A 180 -12.81 3.53 1.73
CA ARG A 180 -12.31 3.05 0.44
C ARG A 180 -10.95 2.37 0.56
N HIS A 181 -10.04 2.93 1.34
CA HIS A 181 -8.74 2.31 1.62
C HIS A 181 -8.90 0.99 2.39
N MET A 182 -9.78 0.93 3.39
CA MET A 182 -10.06 -0.30 4.13
C MET A 182 -10.63 -1.39 3.21
N ASN A 183 -11.59 -1.06 2.34
CA ASN A 183 -12.14 -2.00 1.36
C ASN A 183 -11.06 -2.52 0.40
N THR A 184 -10.18 -1.62 -0.08
CA THR A 184 -9.04 -2.02 -0.93
C THR A 184 -8.10 -2.98 -0.20
N ILE A 185 -7.81 -2.72 1.08
CA ILE A 185 -6.98 -3.61 1.91
C ILE A 185 -7.65 -4.98 2.07
N GLU A 186 -8.95 -5.03 2.33
CA GLU A 186 -9.70 -6.27 2.46
C GLU A 186 -9.70 -7.10 1.18
N LEU A 187 -9.97 -6.46 0.04
CA LEU A 187 -9.92 -7.14 -1.26
C LEU A 187 -8.48 -7.60 -1.58
N GLN A 188 -7.46 -6.82 -1.25
CA GLN A 188 -6.06 -7.25 -1.43
C GLN A 188 -5.72 -8.44 -0.53
N LEU A 189 -6.21 -8.49 0.71
CA LEU A 189 -6.01 -9.64 1.60
C LEU A 189 -6.60 -10.93 0.99
N GLU A 190 -7.78 -10.82 0.37
CA GLU A 190 -8.45 -11.92 -0.31
C GLU A 190 -7.69 -12.37 -1.58
N VAL A 191 -7.34 -11.42 -2.46
CA VAL A 191 -6.51 -11.66 -3.64
C VAL A 191 -5.20 -12.36 -3.27
N THR A 192 -4.53 -11.86 -2.22
CA THR A 192 -3.25 -12.40 -1.76
C THR A 192 -3.43 -13.82 -1.23
N ARG A 193 -4.48 -14.08 -0.45
CA ARG A 193 -4.77 -15.43 0.07
C ARG A 193 -5.02 -16.42 -1.05
N PHE A 194 -5.82 -16.04 -2.04
CA PHE A 194 -6.12 -16.87 -3.20
C PHE A 194 -4.85 -17.20 -3.99
N LEU A 195 -4.11 -16.17 -4.44
CA LEU A 195 -2.92 -16.37 -5.27
C LEU A 195 -1.75 -17.03 -4.53
N HIS A 196 -1.62 -16.80 -3.23
CA HIS A 196 -0.70 -17.56 -2.39
C HIS A 196 -1.01 -19.06 -2.46
N HIS A 197 -2.27 -19.45 -2.28
CA HIS A 197 -2.68 -20.86 -2.35
C HIS A 197 -2.44 -21.47 -3.73
N CYS A 198 -2.73 -20.72 -4.80
CA CYS A 198 -2.46 -21.13 -6.18
C CYS A 198 -0.97 -21.38 -6.46
N GLU A 199 -0.10 -20.45 -6.03
CA GLU A 199 1.35 -20.56 -6.22
C GLU A 199 1.96 -21.68 -5.37
N THR A 200 1.45 -21.92 -4.15
CA THR A 200 1.93 -23.03 -3.30
C THR A 200 1.49 -24.41 -3.79
N SER A 201 0.31 -24.51 -4.42
CA SER A 201 -0.25 -25.79 -4.87
C SER A 201 0.25 -26.20 -6.26
N SER A 202 0.83 -25.25 -7.02
CA SER A 202 1.37 -25.51 -8.35
C SER A 202 2.80 -26.05 -8.25
N SER A 203 2.95 -27.38 -8.22
CA SER A 203 4.24 -28.08 -8.14
C SER A 203 5.20 -27.81 -9.31
N THR A 204 4.67 -27.29 -10.43
CA THR A 204 5.43 -26.82 -11.60
C THR A 204 5.59 -25.31 -11.54
N ALA A 205 6.42 -24.84 -10.60
CA ALA A 205 6.99 -23.50 -10.69
C ALA A 205 8.03 -23.49 -11.81
N THR A 206 7.61 -23.47 -13.08
CA THR A 206 8.43 -22.78 -14.07
C THR A 206 8.40 -21.31 -13.64
N PRO A 207 9.51 -20.74 -13.16
CA PRO A 207 9.54 -19.32 -12.86
C PRO A 207 9.28 -18.63 -14.18
N SER A 208 8.10 -18.03 -14.34
CA SER A 208 7.97 -16.99 -15.35
C SER A 208 8.96 -15.93 -14.91
N ALA A 209 10.07 -15.83 -15.64
CA ALA A 209 11.23 -15.02 -15.36
C ALA A 209 10.92 -13.52 -15.53
N SER A 210 9.82 -13.04 -14.96
CA SER A 210 9.59 -11.63 -14.74
C SER A 210 10.17 -11.32 -13.36
N SER A 211 11.38 -10.79 -13.32
CA SER A 211 12.08 -10.24 -12.14
C SER A 211 11.38 -9.01 -11.53
N SER A 212 10.07 -8.86 -11.76
CA SER A 212 9.26 -7.72 -11.38
C SER A 212 8.43 -8.04 -10.15
N THR A 213 8.33 -7.10 -9.22
CA THR A 213 7.42 -7.14 -8.08
C THR A 213 6.01 -7.58 -8.49
N PRO A 214 5.36 -8.50 -7.76
CA PRO A 214 4.02 -8.97 -8.10
C PRO A 214 3.01 -7.80 -8.11
N PRO A 215 2.05 -7.77 -9.05
CA PRO A 215 1.08 -6.69 -9.14
C PRO A 215 0.18 -6.65 -7.90
N THR A 216 -0.25 -5.47 -7.47
CA THR A 216 -1.16 -5.30 -6.33
C THR A 216 -2.25 -4.28 -6.62
N LEU A 217 -3.31 -4.29 -5.82
CA LEU A 217 -4.42 -3.34 -5.93
C LEU A 217 -4.06 -1.93 -5.46
N PHE A 218 -2.88 -1.73 -4.88
CA PHE A 218 -2.36 -0.42 -4.48
C PHE A 218 -1.70 0.35 -5.64
N GLY A 219 -1.58 -0.27 -6.82
CA GLY A 219 -1.00 0.35 -8.01
C GLY A 219 -2.00 1.09 -8.90
N PRO A 220 -1.53 1.58 -10.06
CA PRO A 220 -2.38 2.20 -11.07
C PRO A 220 -3.34 1.19 -11.72
N SER A 221 -4.32 1.68 -12.50
CA SER A 221 -5.34 0.82 -13.14
C SER A 221 -4.75 -0.30 -14.01
N ALA A 222 -3.64 -0.04 -14.71
CA ALA A 222 -2.94 -1.07 -15.48
C ALA A 222 -2.46 -2.25 -14.62
N MET A 223 -1.94 -1.96 -13.41
CA MET A 223 -1.52 -2.99 -12.45
C MET A 223 -2.72 -3.76 -11.89
N LYS A 224 -3.85 -3.08 -11.65
CA LYS A 224 -5.09 -3.72 -11.17
C LYS A 224 -5.69 -4.66 -12.22
N ILE A 225 -5.61 -4.31 -13.50
CA ILE A 225 -5.95 -5.20 -14.62
C ILE A 225 -5.07 -6.46 -14.57
N ASP A 226 -3.76 -6.31 -14.32
CA ASP A 226 -2.86 -7.46 -14.18
C ASP A 226 -3.20 -8.33 -12.96
N VAL A 227 -3.60 -7.73 -11.83
CA VAL A 227 -4.12 -8.49 -10.68
C VAL A 227 -5.37 -9.28 -11.07
N ALA A 228 -6.37 -8.63 -11.67
CA ALA A 228 -7.61 -9.29 -12.07
C ALA A 228 -7.35 -10.45 -13.04
N CYS A 229 -6.48 -10.25 -14.03
CA CYS A 229 -6.06 -11.33 -14.93
C CYS A 229 -5.34 -12.46 -14.18
N LYS A 230 -4.43 -12.14 -13.25
CA LYS A 230 -3.67 -13.17 -12.53
C LYS A 230 -4.57 -13.99 -11.60
N VAL A 231 -5.52 -13.36 -10.93
CA VAL A 231 -6.54 -14.04 -10.11
C VAL A 231 -7.40 -14.96 -10.97
N MET A 232 -7.92 -14.47 -12.09
CA MET A 232 -8.78 -15.24 -12.99
C MET A 232 -8.09 -16.49 -13.56
N LEU A 233 -6.78 -16.42 -13.78
CA LEU A 233 -5.97 -17.50 -14.36
C LEU A 233 -5.21 -18.32 -13.31
N GLY A 234 -5.35 -17.99 -12.02
CA GLY A 234 -4.56 -18.61 -10.95
C GLY A 234 -5.17 -19.90 -10.40
N GLY A 235 -6.50 -20.04 -10.45
CA GLY A 235 -7.21 -21.22 -9.95
C GLY A 235 -7.04 -22.47 -10.82
N LYS A 236 -7.58 -23.60 -10.34
CA LYS A 236 -7.63 -24.84 -11.14
C LYS A 236 -8.54 -24.70 -12.37
N ASN A 237 -9.51 -23.81 -12.27
CA ASN A 237 -10.43 -23.42 -13.34
C ASN A 237 -10.75 -21.92 -13.21
N ILE A 238 -11.41 -21.36 -14.21
CA ILE A 238 -11.75 -19.92 -14.24
C ILE A 238 -12.73 -19.54 -13.13
N GLU A 239 -13.68 -20.42 -12.81
CA GLU A 239 -14.76 -20.16 -11.84
C GLU A 239 -14.21 -19.85 -10.44
N GLU A 240 -13.15 -20.54 -10.00
CA GLU A 240 -12.50 -20.32 -8.70
C GLU A 240 -11.98 -18.88 -8.52
N GLY A 241 -11.46 -18.27 -9.59
CA GLY A 241 -10.89 -16.92 -9.57
C GLY A 241 -11.84 -15.83 -10.06
N PHE A 242 -12.89 -16.19 -10.80
CA PHE A 242 -13.73 -15.23 -11.51
C PHE A 242 -14.44 -14.27 -10.57
N GLY A 243 -15.00 -14.74 -9.45
CA GLY A 243 -15.72 -13.88 -8.50
C GLY A 243 -14.83 -12.80 -7.87
N ILE A 244 -13.58 -13.15 -7.53
CA ILE A 244 -12.60 -12.19 -7.00
C ILE A 244 -12.19 -11.20 -8.08
N ALA A 245 -11.88 -11.69 -9.29
CA ALA A 245 -11.52 -10.82 -10.41
C ALA A 245 -12.65 -9.86 -10.80
N TYR A 246 -13.90 -10.33 -10.77
CA TYR A 246 -15.09 -9.52 -11.02
C TYR A 246 -15.24 -8.40 -9.98
N ARG A 247 -15.04 -8.70 -8.69
CA ARG A 247 -15.03 -7.67 -7.64
C ARG A 247 -13.92 -6.64 -7.83
N VAL A 248 -12.73 -7.06 -8.26
CA VAL A 248 -11.65 -6.11 -8.63
C VAL A 248 -12.07 -5.21 -9.78
N ILE A 249 -12.74 -5.73 -10.80
CA ILE A 249 -13.25 -4.94 -11.92
C ILE A 249 -14.27 -3.90 -11.44
N GLN A 250 -15.24 -4.32 -10.62
CA GLN A 250 -16.31 -3.46 -10.12
C GLN A 250 -15.80 -2.38 -9.15
N ASP A 251 -15.05 -2.78 -8.12
CA ASP A 251 -14.60 -1.88 -7.05
C ASP A 251 -13.66 -0.77 -7.57
N PHE A 252 -12.91 -1.05 -8.63
CA PHE A 252 -12.00 -0.09 -9.25
C PHE A 252 -12.49 0.48 -10.58
N GLN A 253 -13.72 0.17 -10.99
CA GLN A 253 -14.33 0.65 -12.23
C GLN A 253 -13.41 0.40 -13.45
N LEU A 254 -12.83 -0.80 -13.52
CA LEU A 254 -11.97 -1.18 -14.64
C LEU A 254 -12.83 -1.48 -15.87
N GLU A 255 -12.27 -1.27 -17.06
CA GLU A 255 -12.90 -1.70 -18.29
C GLU A 255 -12.89 -3.24 -18.37
N ALA A 256 -14.04 -3.84 -18.08
CA ALA A 256 -14.20 -5.29 -17.97
C ALA A 256 -13.75 -6.03 -19.25
N LEU A 257 -14.14 -5.51 -20.42
CA LEU A 257 -13.77 -6.07 -21.72
C LEU A 257 -12.25 -6.17 -21.89
N THR A 258 -11.51 -5.13 -21.51
CA THR A 258 -10.04 -5.12 -21.58
C THR A 258 -9.42 -6.20 -20.68
N VAL A 259 -9.98 -6.44 -19.49
CA VAL A 259 -9.53 -7.52 -18.59
C VAL A 259 -9.81 -8.89 -19.21
N TYR A 260 -11.04 -9.12 -19.68
CA TYR A 260 -11.45 -10.40 -20.25
C TYR A 260 -10.71 -10.74 -21.54
N VAL A 261 -10.52 -9.76 -22.42
CA VAL A 261 -9.68 -9.89 -23.63
C VAL A 261 -8.27 -10.31 -23.22
N ARG A 262 -7.62 -9.58 -22.31
CA ARG A 262 -6.25 -9.90 -21.87
C ARG A 262 -6.14 -11.30 -21.25
N ALA A 263 -7.12 -11.72 -20.46
CA ALA A 263 -7.18 -13.06 -19.90
C ALA A 263 -7.34 -14.14 -20.99
N GLY A 264 -8.29 -13.97 -21.91
CA GLY A 264 -8.53 -14.88 -23.03
C GLY A 264 -7.29 -15.02 -23.93
N GLN A 265 -6.64 -13.91 -24.26
CA GLN A 265 -5.39 -13.90 -25.01
C GLN A 265 -4.26 -14.67 -24.30
N ARG A 266 -4.16 -14.63 -22.96
CA ARG A 266 -3.17 -15.41 -22.20
C ARG A 266 -3.47 -16.91 -22.25
N LEU A 267 -4.73 -17.29 -22.10
CA LEU A 267 -5.18 -18.69 -22.19
C LEU A 267 -4.90 -19.30 -23.56
N VAL A 268 -5.17 -18.56 -24.64
CA VAL A 268 -4.88 -19.00 -26.02
C VAL A 268 -3.38 -19.23 -26.24
N ARG A 269 -2.53 -18.32 -25.75
CA ARG A 269 -1.06 -18.49 -25.83
C ARG A 269 -0.59 -19.75 -25.09
N GLN A 270 -1.29 -20.13 -24.02
CA GLN A 270 -1.03 -21.36 -23.27
C GLN A 270 -1.79 -22.59 -23.82
N ARG A 271 -2.48 -22.45 -24.96
CA ARG A 271 -3.30 -23.50 -25.59
C ARG A 271 -4.41 -24.07 -24.69
N GLN A 272 -4.85 -23.30 -23.69
CA GLN A 272 -5.90 -23.70 -22.74
C GLN A 272 -7.31 -23.36 -23.25
N TYR A 273 -7.70 -23.93 -24.39
CA TYR A 273 -8.98 -23.60 -25.04
C TYR A 273 -10.22 -23.96 -24.20
N ARG A 274 -10.13 -24.99 -23.35
CA ARG A 274 -11.21 -25.34 -22.40
C ARG A 274 -11.46 -24.20 -21.39
N ALA A 275 -10.40 -23.58 -20.90
CA ALA A 275 -10.50 -22.44 -19.99
C ALA A 275 -11.03 -21.19 -20.71
N VAL A 276 -10.73 -20.99 -22.00
CA VAL A 276 -11.36 -19.91 -22.79
C VAL A 276 -12.88 -20.07 -22.85
N ARG A 277 -13.37 -21.30 -23.03
CA ARG A 277 -14.82 -21.57 -23.00
C ARG A 277 -15.45 -21.27 -21.65
N GLN A 278 -14.78 -21.66 -20.56
CA GLN A 278 -15.23 -21.34 -19.20
C GLN A 278 -15.24 -19.83 -18.96
N LEU A 279 -14.22 -19.10 -19.42
CA LEU A 279 -14.20 -17.64 -19.36
C LEU A 279 -15.41 -17.02 -20.05
N LEU A 280 -15.71 -17.41 -21.28
CA LEU A 280 -16.86 -16.90 -22.03
C LEU A 280 -18.19 -17.21 -21.32
N LYS A 281 -18.31 -18.40 -20.73
CA LYS A 281 -19.47 -18.78 -19.91
C LYS A 281 -19.60 -17.85 -18.69
N CYS A 282 -18.55 -17.70 -17.88
CA CYS A 282 -18.56 -16.82 -16.71
C CYS A 282 -18.86 -15.36 -17.07
N VAL A 283 -18.30 -14.87 -18.19
CA VAL A 283 -18.57 -13.52 -18.71
C VAL A 283 -20.05 -13.38 -19.08
N GLY A 284 -20.63 -14.34 -19.80
CA GLY A 284 -22.05 -14.33 -20.16
C GLY A 284 -22.99 -14.42 -18.94
N GLU A 285 -22.61 -15.19 -17.92
CA GLU A 285 -23.38 -15.35 -16.68
C GLU A 285 -23.21 -14.19 -15.69
N SER A 286 -22.22 -13.32 -15.89
CA SER A 286 -21.92 -12.19 -14.99
C SER A 286 -22.99 -11.08 -15.01
N GLY A 287 -23.92 -11.10 -15.97
CA GLY A 287 -25.00 -10.11 -16.13
C GLY A 287 -24.57 -8.70 -16.54
N THR A 288 -23.26 -8.45 -16.69
CA THR A 288 -22.71 -7.13 -17.07
C THR A 288 -22.10 -7.11 -18.47
N ALA A 289 -21.83 -8.28 -19.06
CA ALA A 289 -21.30 -8.39 -20.40
C ALA A 289 -22.42 -8.55 -21.42
N THR A 290 -22.29 -7.87 -22.55
CA THR A 290 -23.17 -8.01 -23.71
C THR A 290 -22.72 -9.17 -24.59
N LYS A 291 -23.62 -9.63 -25.48
CA LYS A 291 -23.27 -10.63 -26.49
C LYS A 291 -22.12 -10.15 -27.40
N ASN A 292 -22.07 -8.84 -27.68
CA ASN A 292 -21.00 -8.21 -28.45
C ASN A 292 -19.63 -8.32 -27.76
N ASP A 293 -19.59 -8.24 -26.42
CA ASP A 293 -18.34 -8.40 -25.66
C ASP A 293 -17.75 -9.80 -25.81
N CYS A 294 -18.59 -10.83 -25.79
CA CYS A 294 -18.16 -12.20 -26.06
C CYS A 294 -17.58 -12.36 -27.48
N ASP A 295 -18.20 -11.74 -28.48
CA ASP A 295 -17.72 -11.77 -29.87
C ASP A 295 -16.34 -11.08 -29.99
N VAL A 296 -16.16 -9.92 -29.34
CA VAL A 296 -14.87 -9.22 -29.30
C VAL A 296 -13.78 -10.06 -28.62
N ILE A 297 -14.08 -10.73 -27.51
CA ILE A 297 -13.15 -11.63 -26.83
C ILE A 297 -12.73 -12.77 -27.78
N ILE A 298 -13.69 -13.39 -28.48
CA ILE A 298 -13.43 -14.49 -29.41
C ILE A 298 -12.57 -14.02 -30.59
N LEU A 299 -12.93 -12.90 -31.23
CA LEU A 299 -12.17 -12.34 -32.36
C LEU A 299 -10.73 -12.03 -31.96
N SER A 300 -10.52 -11.44 -30.78
CA SER A 300 -9.19 -11.21 -30.23
C SER A 300 -8.44 -12.54 -29.98
N CYS A 301 -9.10 -13.55 -29.44
CA CYS A 301 -8.51 -14.88 -29.22
C CYS A 301 -8.06 -15.53 -30.54
N VAL A 302 -8.91 -15.47 -31.58
CA VAL A 302 -8.63 -16.01 -32.92
C VAL A 302 -7.46 -15.29 -33.57
N SER A 303 -7.42 -13.95 -33.52
CA SER A 303 -6.32 -13.15 -34.08
C SER A 303 -4.94 -13.52 -33.50
N ILE A 304 -4.89 -13.97 -32.24
CA ILE A 304 -3.64 -14.43 -31.60
C ILE A 304 -3.33 -15.88 -31.96
N ALA A 305 -4.34 -16.74 -32.06
CA ALA A 305 -4.15 -18.14 -32.43
C ALA A 305 -3.61 -18.30 -33.86
N ASP A 306 -4.08 -17.47 -34.80
CA ASP A 306 -3.67 -17.50 -36.21
C ASP A 306 -2.18 -17.22 -36.42
N LYS A 307 -1.56 -16.46 -35.50
CA LYS A 307 -0.11 -16.24 -35.45
C LYS A 307 0.69 -17.47 -34.99
N GLY A 308 0.05 -18.59 -34.65
CA GLY A 308 0.63 -19.76 -33.98
C GLY A 308 0.35 -21.15 -34.58
N ALA A 309 -0.20 -21.23 -35.80
CA ALA A 309 -0.52 -22.42 -36.65
C ALA A 309 -2.02 -22.82 -36.74
N PRO A 310 -2.48 -23.40 -37.89
CA PRO A 310 -3.88 -23.27 -38.35
C PRO A 310 -4.90 -24.33 -37.87
N GLN A 311 -4.48 -25.46 -37.26
CA GLN A 311 -5.36 -26.65 -37.16
C GLN A 311 -6.35 -26.70 -35.98
N SER A 312 -6.29 -25.77 -35.01
CA SER A 312 -7.20 -25.77 -33.84
C SER A 312 -8.30 -24.69 -33.89
N LEU A 313 -8.39 -23.93 -34.99
CA LEU A 313 -9.30 -22.80 -35.15
C LEU A 313 -10.77 -23.21 -35.38
N SER A 314 -11.00 -24.36 -36.03
CA SER A 314 -12.35 -24.87 -36.33
C SER A 314 -13.19 -25.11 -35.08
N ASN A 315 -12.58 -25.53 -33.97
CA ASN A 315 -13.31 -25.80 -32.74
C ASN A 315 -13.81 -24.54 -32.01
N LEU A 316 -13.21 -23.36 -32.23
CA LEU A 316 -13.67 -22.10 -31.63
C LEU A 316 -14.78 -21.45 -32.48
N SER A 317 -14.69 -21.51 -33.80
CA SER A 317 -15.72 -20.99 -34.71
C SER A 317 -16.99 -21.85 -34.70
N VAL A 318 -16.87 -23.18 -34.69
CA VAL A 318 -18.02 -24.12 -34.72
C VAL A 318 -18.92 -23.99 -33.48
N TYR A 319 -18.38 -23.60 -32.33
CA TYR A 319 -19.19 -23.42 -31.12
C TYR A 319 -19.94 -22.09 -31.06
N HIS A 320 -19.50 -21.04 -31.75
CA HIS A 320 -20.30 -19.82 -31.89
C HIS A 320 -21.59 -20.13 -32.66
N LEU A 321 -21.49 -20.95 -33.72
CA LEU A 321 -22.64 -21.48 -34.43
C LEU A 321 -23.59 -22.29 -33.51
N SER A 322 -23.05 -23.07 -32.58
CA SER A 322 -23.84 -23.86 -31.63
C SER A 322 -24.53 -23.03 -30.54
N VAL A 323 -23.90 -21.96 -30.04
CA VAL A 323 -24.47 -21.12 -28.96
C VAL A 323 -25.45 -20.06 -29.51
N VAL A 324 -25.36 -19.72 -30.81
CA VAL A 324 -26.26 -18.76 -31.47
C VAL A 324 -27.41 -19.43 -32.24
N GLY A 325 -27.56 -20.76 -32.15
CA GLY A 325 -28.70 -21.46 -32.76
C GLY A 325 -28.68 -21.45 -34.29
N LYS A 326 -27.49 -21.49 -34.91
CA LYS A 326 -27.34 -21.78 -36.34
C LYS A 326 -26.32 -22.88 -36.52
N ILE A 327 -26.80 -24.11 -36.59
CA ILE A 327 -26.08 -25.21 -37.21
C ILE A 327 -25.90 -24.86 -38.69
N VAL A 328 -24.67 -24.68 -39.15
CA VAL A 328 -24.32 -24.87 -40.55
C VAL A 328 -23.20 -25.89 -40.56
N ILE A 329 -23.59 -27.10 -40.97
CA ILE A 329 -22.69 -28.18 -41.36
C ILE A 329 -21.90 -27.68 -42.57
N LEU A 330 -20.58 -27.75 -42.51
CA LEU A 330 -19.74 -27.79 -43.70
C LEU A 330 -18.79 -28.97 -43.52
N GLU A 331 -18.89 -29.90 -44.48
CA GLU A 331 -18.08 -31.11 -44.64
C GLU A 331 -16.57 -30.84 -44.66
#